data_AF-A0A7W8IPE2-F1
#
_entry.id   AF-A0A7W8IPE2-F1
#
_cell.length_a   1.000
_cell.length_b   1.000
_cell.length_c   1.000
_cell.angle_alpha   90.00
_cell.angle_beta   90.00
_cell.angle_gamma   90.00
#
_symmetry.space_group_name_H-M   'P 1'
#
loop_
_entity.id
_entity.type
_entity.pdbx_description
1 polymer ?
#
loop_
_entity_poly.entity_id
_entity_poly.type
_entity_poly.pdbx_seq_one_letter_code
_entity_poly.pdbx_strand_id
1 'polypeptide(L)'
;MSADKQRFVLYEYLLYFWKKKLLFVIIPPIMALVTFLGVQFVLNHAKYTGKAVVFTGAINLKDLTNPDNIVAKFPDIKNKMDVVVTEEKYVKITVKGDDEKSVQNDLDDIVTRYNKELQEHSQKRLDTTMAYLNSLDERIKTLQTSIEHYNKKLDSPSLTPQQIESTTDLLVEAQSDLTKTMETANRVRSDLVFYEKPSVLSEAVAPSKSYAKEAIASGLVLGVFLTFIFLILLKYVFDARRYYQ
;
A
#
# COMPACT_ATOMS: atom_id res chain seq x y z
N MET A 1 -39.82 -56.47 39.50
CA MET A 1 -39.46 -55.05 39.31
C MET A 1 -37.98 -54.99 39.01
N SER A 2 -37.64 -54.99 37.72
CA SER A 2 -36.26 -54.89 37.24
C SER A 2 -35.75 -53.48 37.54
N ALA A 3 -34.70 -53.40 38.36
CA ALA A 3 -34.01 -52.15 38.63
C ALA A 3 -33.46 -51.58 37.31
N ASP A 4 -34.06 -50.49 36.85
CA ASP A 4 -33.51 -49.65 35.79
C ASP A 4 -32.12 -49.19 36.25
N LYS A 5 -31.09 -49.85 35.73
CA LYS A 5 -29.71 -49.39 35.87
C LYS A 5 -29.65 -48.02 35.22
N GLN A 6 -29.54 -46.96 36.03
CA GLN A 6 -29.22 -45.62 35.54
C GLN A 6 -28.00 -45.74 34.62
N ARG A 7 -28.22 -45.67 33.30
CA ARG A 7 -27.14 -45.72 32.32
C ARG A 7 -26.35 -44.44 32.47
N PHE A 8 -25.16 -44.53 33.05
CA PHE A 8 -24.23 -43.41 33.12
C PHE A 8 -23.67 -43.16 31.73
N VAL A 9 -24.41 -42.40 30.91
CA VAL A 9 -24.08 -42.12 29.51
C VAL A 9 -22.64 -41.61 29.37
N LEU A 10 -22.22 -40.69 30.24
CA LEU A 10 -20.86 -40.14 30.23
C LEU A 10 -19.79 -41.20 30.49
N TYR A 11 -20.02 -42.12 31.43
CA TYR A 11 -19.09 -43.23 31.72
C TYR A 11 -18.98 -44.17 30.52
N GLU A 12 -20.10 -44.46 29.84
CA GLU A 12 -20.08 -45.26 28.62
C GLU A 12 -19.31 -44.57 27.49
N TYR A 13 -19.37 -43.23 27.37
CA TYR A 13 -18.58 -42.48 26.37
C TYR A 13 -17.09 -42.52 26.72
N LEU A 14 -16.73 -42.29 27.98
CA LEU A 14 -15.35 -42.41 28.45
C LEU A 14 -14.78 -43.81 28.20
N LEU A 15 -15.53 -44.86 28.52
CA LEU A 15 -15.09 -46.24 28.35
C LEU A 15 -14.95 -46.61 26.86
N TYR A 16 -15.83 -46.08 26.00
CA TYR A 16 -15.70 -46.20 24.55
C TYR A 16 -14.45 -45.49 24.03
N PHE A 17 -14.19 -44.26 24.48
CA PHE A 17 -12.99 -43.50 24.12
C PHE A 17 -11.72 -44.23 24.59
N TRP A 18 -11.73 -44.80 25.79
CA TRP A 18 -10.61 -45.56 26.35
C TRP A 18 -10.29 -46.82 25.53
N LYS A 19 -11.32 -47.53 25.07
CA LYS A 19 -11.17 -48.68 24.16
C LYS A 19 -10.60 -48.27 22.79
N LYS A 20 -10.79 -47.01 22.38
CA LYS A 20 -10.30 -46.45 21.11
C LYS A 20 -9.17 -45.43 21.29
N LYS A 21 -8.42 -45.51 22.40
CA LYS A 21 -7.31 -44.59 22.72
C LYS A 21 -6.27 -44.42 21.61
N LEU A 22 -6.08 -45.43 20.76
CA LEU A 22 -5.22 -45.35 19.57
C LEU A 22 -5.61 -44.21 18.62
N LEU A 23 -6.90 -43.87 18.51
CA LEU A 23 -7.33 -42.76 17.67
C LEU A 23 -6.85 -41.39 18.19
N PHE A 24 -6.73 -41.21 19.51
CA PHE A 24 -6.11 -40.02 20.11
C PHE A 24 -4.61 -39.92 19.84
N VAL A 25 -3.95 -41.03 19.52
CA VAL A 25 -2.52 -41.05 19.17
C VAL A 25 -2.32 -40.84 17.68
N ILE A 26 -3.24 -41.33 16.84
CA ILE A 26 -3.07 -41.37 15.37
C ILE A 26 -3.63 -40.11 14.69
N ILE A 27 -4.82 -39.65 15.08
CA ILE A 27 -5.51 -38.56 14.36
C ILE A 27 -4.79 -37.22 14.52
N PRO A 28 -4.32 -36.79 15.72
CA PRO A 28 -3.61 -35.52 15.86
C PRO A 28 -2.34 -35.39 14.99
N PRO A 29 -1.41 -36.36 14.93
CA PRO A 29 -0.23 -36.24 14.06
C PRO A 29 -0.58 -36.29 12.57
N ILE A 30 -1.62 -37.05 12.16
CA ILE A 30 -2.11 -37.01 10.77
C ILE A 30 -2.61 -35.60 10.45
N MET A 31 -3.42 -34.99 11.32
CA MET A 31 -3.93 -33.64 11.10
C MET A 31 -2.82 -32.60 11.10
N ALA A 32 -1.80 -32.73 11.97
CA ALA A 32 -0.62 -31.88 11.95
C ALA A 32 0.18 -31.99 10.64
N LEU A 33 0.29 -33.20 10.08
CA LEU A 33 0.93 -33.41 8.79
C LEU A 33 0.10 -32.78 7.65
N VAL A 34 -1.21 -32.96 7.66
CA VAL A 34 -2.13 -32.38 6.67
C VAL A 34 -2.06 -30.84 6.69
N THR A 35 -2.11 -30.21 7.86
CA THR A 35 -2.01 -28.75 7.97
C THR A 35 -0.63 -28.24 7.58
N PHE A 36 0.44 -28.93 7.97
CA PHE A 36 1.80 -28.61 7.56
C PHE A 36 1.95 -28.63 6.03
N LEU A 37 1.52 -29.72 5.39
CA LEU A 37 1.57 -29.85 3.93
C LEU A 37 0.67 -28.83 3.24
N GLY A 38 -0.51 -28.54 3.78
CA GLY A 38 -1.40 -27.51 3.26
C GLY A 38 -0.76 -26.12 3.28
N VAL A 39 -0.14 -25.73 4.39
CA VAL A 39 0.56 -24.43 4.49
C VAL A 39 1.81 -24.39 3.61
N GLN A 40 2.56 -25.49 3.52
CA GLN A 40 3.72 -25.56 2.61
C GLN A 40 3.31 -25.37 1.15
N PHE A 41 2.23 -26.03 0.73
CA PHE A 41 1.76 -25.96 -0.65
C PHE A 41 1.10 -24.62 -1.00
N VAL A 42 0.43 -23.96 -0.05
CA VAL A 42 -0.33 -22.72 -0.30
C VAL A 42 0.46 -21.45 0.01
N LEU A 43 1.34 -21.47 1.02
CA LEU A 43 1.98 -20.26 1.57
C LEU A 43 3.49 -20.20 1.37
N ASN A 44 4.18 -21.32 1.07
CA ASN A 44 5.64 -21.38 1.09
C ASN A 44 6.26 -21.41 -0.31
N HIS A 45 5.96 -20.41 -1.15
CA HIS A 45 6.51 -20.34 -2.52
C HIS A 45 7.82 -19.58 -2.67
N ALA A 46 8.36 -18.97 -1.61
CA ALA A 46 9.61 -18.22 -1.71
C ALA A 46 10.40 -18.23 -0.40
N LYS A 47 11.67 -18.63 -0.45
CA LYS A 47 12.59 -18.63 0.70
C LYS A 47 12.97 -17.23 1.17
N TYR A 48 13.00 -16.25 0.27
CA TYR A 48 13.41 -14.87 0.54
C TYR A 48 12.33 -13.89 0.12
N THR A 49 12.20 -12.82 0.89
CA THR A 49 11.33 -11.68 0.59
C THR A 49 12.15 -10.40 0.65
N GLY A 50 12.28 -9.73 -0.49
CA GLY A 50 12.74 -8.36 -0.63
C GLY A 50 11.60 -7.39 -0.39
N LYS A 51 11.86 -6.31 0.36
CA LYS A 51 10.92 -5.23 0.60
C LYS A 51 11.60 -3.90 0.43
N ALA A 52 10.98 -3.01 -0.32
CA ALA A 52 11.35 -1.61 -0.38
C ALA A 52 10.14 -0.74 -0.08
N VAL A 53 10.38 0.41 0.55
CA VAL A 53 9.38 1.46 0.75
C VAL A 53 9.91 2.72 0.09
N VAL A 54 9.19 3.18 -0.92
CA VAL A 54 9.50 4.39 -1.68
C VAL A 54 8.44 5.44 -1.38
N PHE A 55 8.89 6.64 -1.02
CA PHE A 55 8.04 7.80 -0.85
C PHE A 55 7.96 8.56 -2.18
N THR A 56 6.75 8.76 -2.71
CA THR A 56 6.51 9.43 -3.99
C THR A 56 6.47 10.95 -3.88
N GLY A 57 6.45 11.50 -2.66
CA GLY A 57 6.41 12.94 -2.41
C GLY A 57 5.11 13.57 -2.90
N ALA A 58 5.23 14.70 -3.59
CA ALA A 58 4.09 15.43 -4.15
C ALA A 58 3.55 14.85 -5.48
N ILE A 59 4.02 13.67 -5.92
CA ILE A 59 3.64 13.07 -7.21
C ILE A 59 2.30 12.35 -7.10
N ASN A 60 1.30 12.82 -7.87
CA ASN A 60 -0.05 12.25 -7.92
C ASN A 60 -0.39 11.57 -9.25
N LEU A 61 0.62 11.33 -10.10
CA LEU A 61 0.41 10.74 -11.42
C LEU A 61 0.04 9.25 -11.29
N LYS A 62 -1.12 8.85 -11.80
CA LYS A 62 -1.60 7.45 -11.74
C LYS A 62 -0.62 6.43 -12.32
N ASP A 63 0.18 6.81 -13.30
CA ASP A 63 1.21 5.95 -13.89
C ASP A 63 2.36 5.62 -12.90
N LEU A 64 2.53 6.45 -11.87
CA LEU A 64 3.57 6.30 -10.84
C LEU A 64 2.99 5.97 -9.45
N THR A 65 1.67 6.03 -9.27
CA THR A 65 1.01 5.79 -7.97
C THR A 65 -0.02 4.66 -7.99
N ASN A 66 -0.37 4.12 -9.16
CA ASN A 66 -1.25 2.96 -9.26
C ASN A 66 -0.41 1.66 -9.23
N PRO A 67 -0.71 0.71 -8.33
CA PRO A 67 0.02 -0.55 -8.24
C PRO A 67 0.12 -1.32 -9.55
N ASP A 68 -0.98 -1.45 -10.30
CA ASP A 68 -1.05 -2.25 -11.51
C ASP A 68 -0.18 -1.64 -12.62
N ASN A 69 -0.18 -0.31 -12.74
CA ASN A 69 0.68 0.40 -13.68
C ASN A 69 2.16 0.24 -13.33
N ILE A 70 2.50 0.32 -12.04
CA ILE A 70 3.88 0.13 -11.57
C ILE A 70 4.33 -1.30 -11.89
N VAL A 71 3.53 -2.32 -11.59
CA VAL A 71 3.84 -3.72 -11.92
C VAL A 71 4.01 -3.94 -13.42
N ALA A 72 3.15 -3.33 -14.24
CA ALA A 72 3.20 -3.47 -15.69
C ALA A 72 4.48 -2.92 -16.34
N LYS A 73 5.22 -2.03 -15.66
CA LYS A 73 6.51 -1.48 -16.12
C LYS A 73 7.70 -2.43 -15.97
N PHE A 74 7.53 -3.53 -15.23
CA PHE A 74 8.59 -4.48 -14.92
C PHE A 74 8.25 -5.91 -15.35
N PRO A 75 7.91 -6.17 -16.63
CA PRO A 75 7.61 -7.52 -17.13
C PRO A 75 8.84 -8.46 -17.11
N ASP A 76 10.04 -7.88 -17.06
CA ASP A 76 11.35 -8.51 -17.09
C ASP A 76 11.79 -9.13 -15.75
N ILE A 77 11.05 -8.85 -14.67
CA ILE A 77 11.34 -9.37 -13.33
C ILE A 77 10.95 -10.85 -13.23
N LYS A 78 11.91 -11.69 -12.88
CA LYS A 78 11.74 -13.15 -12.82
C LYS A 78 11.04 -13.60 -11.54
N ASN A 79 11.29 -12.89 -10.44
CA ASN A 79 10.71 -13.19 -9.15
C ASN A 79 9.29 -12.62 -9.01
N LYS A 80 8.48 -13.19 -8.10
CA LYS A 80 7.10 -12.72 -7.92
C LYS A 80 7.11 -11.34 -7.25
N MET A 81 6.69 -10.32 -8.00
CA MET A 81 6.55 -8.94 -7.52
C MET A 81 5.13 -8.65 -7.06
N ASP A 82 5.01 -7.84 -6.01
CA ASP A 82 3.76 -7.30 -5.49
C ASP A 82 4.00 -5.84 -5.08
N VAL A 83 3.07 -4.96 -5.45
CA VAL A 83 3.16 -3.52 -5.15
C VAL A 83 1.92 -3.12 -4.40
N VAL A 84 2.11 -2.43 -3.28
CA VAL A 84 1.03 -1.89 -2.47
C VAL A 84 1.30 -0.43 -2.22
N VAL A 85 0.33 0.43 -2.55
CA VAL A 85 0.40 1.85 -2.20
C VAL A 85 -0.31 2.06 -0.87
N THR A 86 0.46 2.41 0.16
CA THR A 86 -0.02 2.70 1.52
C THR A 86 -0.07 4.22 1.72
N GLU A 87 -1.17 4.74 2.26
CA GLU A 87 -1.33 6.17 2.63
C GLU A 87 -0.95 7.16 1.51
N GLU A 88 -1.60 7.09 0.34
CA GLU A 88 -1.52 7.99 -0.85
C GLU A 88 -0.12 8.35 -1.44
N LYS A 89 0.97 8.20 -0.70
CA LYS A 89 2.33 8.67 -1.03
C LYS A 89 3.44 7.65 -0.77
N TYR A 90 3.13 6.49 -0.19
CA TYR A 90 4.12 5.45 0.04
C TYR A 90 3.83 4.24 -0.84
N VAL A 91 4.83 3.83 -1.60
CA VAL A 91 4.78 2.65 -2.45
C VAL A 91 5.67 1.59 -1.85
N LYS A 92 5.03 0.50 -1.41
CA LYS A 92 5.71 -0.67 -0.89
C LYS A 92 5.85 -1.70 -1.99
N ILE A 93 7.10 -2.02 -2.32
CA ILE A 93 7.47 -3.00 -3.32
C ILE A 93 7.91 -4.25 -2.59
N THR A 94 7.35 -5.40 -2.96
CA THR A 94 7.71 -6.70 -2.38
C THR A 94 8.11 -7.65 -3.51
N VAL A 95 9.30 -8.24 -3.42
CA VAL A 95 9.80 -9.24 -4.36
C VAL A 95 10.02 -10.55 -3.62
N LYS A 96 9.54 -11.67 -4.16
CA LYS A 96 9.62 -12.99 -3.53
C LYS A 96 10.31 -13.98 -4.46
N GLY A 97 11.33 -14.66 -3.97
CA GLY A 97 12.10 -15.65 -4.71
C GLY A 97 12.85 -16.64 -3.80
N ASP A 98 13.48 -17.64 -4.42
CA ASP A 98 14.20 -18.70 -3.71
C ASP A 98 15.69 -18.44 -3.52
N ASP A 99 16.25 -17.48 -4.24
CA ASP A 99 17.65 -17.07 -4.18
C ASP A 99 17.77 -15.63 -3.67
N GLU A 100 18.52 -15.44 -2.60
CA GLU A 100 18.69 -14.14 -1.94
C GLU A 100 19.28 -13.09 -2.88
N LYS A 101 20.30 -13.48 -3.66
CA LYS A 101 21.01 -12.58 -4.57
C LYS A 101 20.13 -12.18 -5.75
N SER A 102 19.36 -13.11 -6.31
CA SER A 102 18.39 -12.82 -7.36
C SER A 102 17.29 -11.89 -6.86
N VAL A 103 16.77 -12.10 -5.65
CA VAL A 103 15.75 -11.22 -5.07
C VAL A 103 16.31 -9.83 -4.80
N GLN A 104 17.55 -9.72 -4.31
CA GLN A 104 18.22 -8.44 -4.09
C GLN A 104 18.45 -7.70 -5.40
N ASN A 105 18.93 -8.36 -6.45
CA ASN A 105 19.17 -7.74 -7.75
C ASN A 105 17.86 -7.25 -8.38
N ASP A 106 16.81 -8.07 -8.35
CA ASP A 106 15.50 -7.68 -8.88
C ASP A 106 14.92 -6.50 -8.09
N LEU A 107 15.03 -6.52 -6.75
CA LEU A 107 14.57 -5.42 -5.90
C LEU A 107 15.33 -4.11 -6.19
N ASP A 108 16.65 -4.18 -6.27
CA ASP A 108 17.51 -3.03 -6.56
C ASP A 108 17.24 -2.43 -7.96
N ASP A 109 17.06 -3.26 -8.98
CA ASP A 109 16.71 -2.79 -10.33
C ASP A 109 15.35 -2.07 -10.33
N ILE A 110 14.33 -2.66 -9.69
CA ILE A 110 13.01 -2.05 -9.58
C ILE A 110 13.10 -0.72 -8.85
N VAL A 111 13.71 -0.70 -7.67
CA VAL A 111 13.82 0.50 -6.82
C VAL A 111 14.60 1.60 -7.53
N THR A 112 15.73 1.27 -8.15
CA THR A 112 16.57 2.22 -8.89
C THR A 112 15.82 2.83 -10.07
N ARG A 113 15.21 2.00 -10.93
CA ARG A 113 14.46 2.47 -12.10
C ARG A 113 13.24 3.29 -11.68
N TYR A 114 12.46 2.80 -10.73
CA TYR A 114 11.27 3.48 -10.25
C TYR A 114 11.59 4.82 -9.57
N ASN A 115 12.60 4.84 -8.69
CA ASN A 115 13.05 6.09 -8.05
C ASN A 115 13.58 7.09 -9.07
N LYS A 116 14.30 6.63 -10.11
CA LYS A 116 14.74 7.50 -11.21
C LYS A 116 13.55 8.15 -11.93
N GLU A 117 12.52 7.39 -12.29
CA GLU A 117 11.31 7.95 -12.91
C GLU A 117 10.62 8.98 -12.00
N LEU A 118 10.50 8.69 -10.70
CA LEU A 118 9.95 9.62 -9.72
C LEU A 118 10.78 10.92 -9.65
N GLN A 119 12.11 10.80 -9.59
CA GLN A 119 13.01 11.96 -9.55
C GLN A 119 12.92 12.79 -10.82
N GLU A 120 12.91 12.16 -12.00
CA GLU A 120 12.77 12.86 -13.28
C GLU A 120 11.44 13.60 -13.39
N HIS A 121 10.33 12.95 -13.00
CA HIS A 121 9.02 13.59 -13.00
C HIS A 121 8.95 14.74 -11.98
N SER A 122 9.50 14.55 -10.78
CA SER A 122 9.61 15.59 -9.76
C SER A 122 10.41 16.79 -10.27
N GLN A 123 11.55 16.56 -10.92
CA GLN A 123 12.39 17.62 -11.44
C GLN A 123 11.68 18.40 -12.56
N LYS A 124 11.07 17.71 -13.53
CA LYS A 124 10.29 18.35 -14.60
C LYS A 124 9.17 19.24 -14.05
N ARG A 125 8.48 18.79 -12.99
CA ARG A 125 7.45 19.59 -12.32
C ARG A 125 8.06 20.84 -11.70
N LEU A 126 9.15 20.69 -10.94
CA LEU A 126 9.84 21.82 -10.33
C LEU A 126 10.33 22.84 -11.38
N ASP A 127 10.94 22.37 -12.46
CA ASP A 127 11.42 23.23 -13.55
C ASP A 127 10.28 24.00 -14.20
N THR A 128 9.15 23.33 -14.48
CA THR A 128 7.96 23.94 -15.05
C THR A 128 7.34 24.97 -14.10
N THR A 129 7.25 24.64 -12.80
CA THR A 129 6.72 25.55 -11.78
C THR A 129 7.63 26.76 -11.58
N MET A 130 8.96 26.58 -11.60
CA MET A 130 9.92 27.69 -11.53
C MET A 130 9.84 28.60 -12.76
N ALA A 131 9.73 28.02 -13.96
CA ALA A 131 9.56 28.80 -15.19
C ALA A 131 8.25 29.62 -15.16
N TYR A 132 7.15 29.03 -14.67
CA TYR A 132 5.90 29.74 -14.47
C TYR A 132 6.03 30.87 -13.46
N LEU A 133 6.69 30.63 -12.31
CA LEU A 133 6.96 31.68 -11.32
C LEU A 133 7.76 32.84 -11.90
N ASN A 134 8.80 32.55 -12.69
CA ASN A 134 9.59 33.58 -13.37
C ASN A 134 8.73 34.42 -14.33
N SER A 135 7.82 33.79 -15.07
CA SER A 135 6.88 34.51 -15.95
C SER A 135 5.93 35.43 -15.19
N LEU A 136 5.48 35.01 -14.00
CA LEU A 136 4.66 35.86 -13.12
C LEU A 136 5.47 37.04 -12.59
N ASP A 137 6.73 36.82 -12.21
CA ASP A 137 7.62 37.88 -11.74
C ASP A 137 7.96 38.91 -12.82
N GLU A 138 8.14 38.47 -14.06
CA GLU A 138 8.26 39.37 -15.22
C GLU A 138 6.98 40.17 -15.44
N ARG A 139 5.80 39.51 -15.40
CA ARG A 139 4.50 40.18 -15.53
C ARG A 139 4.27 41.22 -14.43
N ILE A 140 4.65 40.93 -13.18
CA ILE A 140 4.59 41.86 -12.06
C ILE A 140 5.42 43.12 -12.37
N LYS A 141 6.66 42.96 -12.85
CA LYS A 141 7.52 44.10 -13.23
C LYS A 141 6.90 44.93 -14.36
N THR A 142 6.37 44.29 -15.41
CA THR A 142 5.70 44.99 -16.51
C THR A 142 4.48 45.79 -16.05
N LEU A 143 3.66 45.21 -15.16
CA LEU A 143 2.50 45.88 -14.58
C LEU A 143 2.91 47.07 -13.70
N GLN A 144 3.95 46.93 -12.87
CA GLN A 144 4.50 48.02 -12.09
C GLN A 144 4.97 49.19 -12.98
N THR A 145 5.71 48.91 -14.05
CA THR A 145 6.13 49.94 -15.02
C THR A 145 4.94 50.60 -15.73
N SER A 146 3.90 49.83 -16.06
CA SER A 146 2.68 50.34 -16.70
C SER A 146 1.89 51.27 -15.77
N ILE A 147 1.75 50.89 -14.50
CA ILE A 147 1.13 51.70 -13.44
C ILE A 147 1.89 53.01 -13.25
N GLU A 148 3.23 52.96 -13.16
CA GLU A 148 4.06 54.17 -13.09
C GLU A 148 3.87 55.08 -14.30
N HIS A 149 3.78 54.51 -15.50
CA HIS A 149 3.53 55.26 -16.72
C HIS A 149 2.13 55.91 -16.72
N TYR A 150 1.09 55.20 -16.30
CA TYR A 150 -0.27 55.76 -16.19
C TYR A 150 -0.36 56.87 -15.14
N ASN A 151 0.27 56.70 -13.98
CA ASN A 151 0.36 57.75 -12.95
C ASN A 151 1.04 59.01 -13.52
N LYS A 152 2.22 58.86 -14.16
CA LYS A 152 2.92 60.00 -14.80
C LYS A 152 2.08 60.67 -15.89
N LYS A 153 1.29 59.91 -16.64
CA LYS A 153 0.40 60.45 -17.66
C LYS A 153 -0.72 61.27 -17.04
N LEU A 154 -1.36 60.76 -15.97
CA LEU A 154 -2.40 61.46 -15.22
C LEU A 154 -1.91 62.76 -14.57
N ASP A 155 -0.63 62.82 -14.18
CA ASP A 155 0.02 64.03 -13.66
C ASP A 155 0.31 65.11 -14.74
N SER A 156 0.09 64.80 -16.03
CA SER A 156 0.34 65.75 -17.13
C SER A 156 -0.77 66.80 -17.24
N PRO A 157 -0.44 68.10 -17.28
CA PRO A 157 -1.43 69.19 -17.35
C PRO A 157 -2.15 69.32 -18.70
N SER A 158 -1.91 68.41 -19.66
CA SER A 158 -2.35 68.52 -21.06
C SER A 158 -3.45 67.54 -21.47
N LEU A 159 -4.02 66.78 -20.52
CA LEU A 159 -5.04 65.76 -20.82
C LEU A 159 -6.45 66.34 -20.91
N THR A 160 -7.23 65.82 -21.86
CA THR A 160 -8.68 66.08 -21.90
C THR A 160 -9.43 65.22 -20.86
N PRO A 161 -10.64 65.61 -20.42
CA PRO A 161 -11.43 64.82 -19.46
C PRO A 161 -11.61 63.35 -19.86
N GLN A 162 -11.84 63.09 -21.16
CA GLN A 162 -12.03 61.73 -21.68
C GLN A 162 -10.73 60.90 -21.66
N GLN A 163 -9.57 61.54 -21.81
CA GLN A 163 -8.27 60.87 -21.67
C GLN A 163 -7.93 60.56 -20.22
N ILE A 164 -8.39 61.40 -19.28
CA ILE A 164 -8.26 61.16 -17.83
C ILE A 164 -9.07 59.92 -17.44
N GLU A 165 -10.34 59.85 -17.83
CA GLU A 165 -11.23 58.70 -17.56
C GLU A 165 -10.63 57.40 -18.10
N SER A 166 -10.29 57.36 -19.40
CA SER A 166 -9.70 56.17 -20.03
C SER A 166 -8.36 55.75 -19.39
N THR A 167 -7.51 56.71 -18.99
CA THR A 167 -6.23 56.38 -18.33
C THR A 167 -6.45 55.88 -16.90
N THR A 168 -7.48 56.39 -16.21
CA THR A 168 -7.87 55.95 -14.87
C THR A 168 -8.40 54.51 -14.90
N ASP A 169 -9.23 54.16 -15.89
CA ASP A 169 -9.74 52.79 -16.04
C ASP A 169 -8.59 51.79 -16.27
N LEU A 170 -7.65 52.12 -17.17
CA LEU A 170 -6.46 51.30 -17.43
C LEU A 170 -5.56 51.17 -16.19
N LEU A 171 -5.47 52.22 -15.36
CA LEU A 171 -4.74 52.19 -14.10
C LEU A 171 -5.40 51.23 -13.10
N VAL A 172 -6.71 51.32 -12.91
CA VAL A 172 -7.47 50.44 -12.01
C VAL A 172 -7.36 48.98 -12.45
N GLU A 173 -7.47 48.71 -13.76
CA GLU A 173 -7.28 47.37 -14.32
C GLU A 173 -5.87 46.85 -14.07
N ALA A 174 -4.83 47.64 -14.37
CA ALA A 174 -3.44 47.25 -14.14
C ALA A 174 -3.14 46.98 -12.66
N GLN A 175 -3.71 47.77 -11.74
CA GLN A 175 -3.58 47.54 -10.30
C GLN A 175 -4.28 46.25 -9.86
N SER A 176 -5.49 45.98 -10.35
CA SER A 176 -6.21 44.74 -10.07
C SER A 176 -5.42 43.52 -10.54
N ASP A 177 -4.90 43.58 -11.77
CA ASP A 177 -4.08 42.52 -12.35
C ASP A 177 -2.76 42.32 -11.60
N LEU A 178 -2.13 43.40 -11.14
CA LEU A 178 -0.92 43.33 -10.33
C LEU A 178 -1.19 42.57 -9.03
N THR A 179 -2.25 42.92 -8.30
CA THR A 179 -2.61 42.23 -7.05
C THR A 179 -2.88 40.75 -7.28
N LYS A 180 -3.66 40.38 -8.31
CA LYS A 180 -3.93 38.97 -8.66
C LYS A 180 -2.68 38.20 -9.04
N THR A 181 -1.78 38.83 -9.80
CA THR A 181 -0.52 38.20 -10.22
C THR A 181 0.41 37.98 -9.02
N MET A 182 0.50 38.96 -8.13
CA MET A 182 1.28 38.85 -6.88
C MET A 182 0.74 37.76 -5.96
N GLU A 183 -0.58 37.68 -5.78
CA GLU A 183 -1.23 36.61 -5.00
C GLU A 183 -0.91 35.23 -5.59
N THR A 184 -1.04 35.09 -6.91
CA THR A 184 -0.74 33.84 -7.62
C THR A 184 0.73 33.46 -7.46
N ALA A 185 1.66 34.40 -7.63
CA ALA A 185 3.09 34.18 -7.44
C ALA A 185 3.41 33.75 -6.00
N ASN A 186 2.79 34.37 -5.01
CA ASN A 186 2.96 34.00 -3.61
C ASN A 186 2.42 32.61 -3.28
N ARG A 187 1.28 32.22 -3.86
CA ARG A 187 0.77 30.84 -3.74
C ARG A 187 1.75 29.83 -4.32
N VAL A 188 2.25 30.08 -5.53
CA VAL A 188 3.24 29.20 -6.18
C VAL A 188 4.52 29.10 -5.34
N ARG A 189 5.02 30.21 -4.79
CA ARG A 189 6.17 30.20 -3.86
C ARG A 189 5.89 29.38 -2.62
N SER A 190 4.70 29.51 -2.04
CA SER A 190 4.31 28.71 -0.86
C SER A 190 4.30 27.23 -1.18
N ASP A 191 3.71 26.83 -2.31
CA ASP A 191 3.69 25.43 -2.76
C ASP A 191 5.10 24.87 -2.98
N LEU A 192 6.04 25.68 -3.49
CA LEU A 192 7.44 25.29 -3.67
C LEU A 192 8.18 25.09 -2.34
N VAL A 193 7.87 25.87 -1.30
CA VAL A 193 8.50 25.76 0.03
C VAL A 193 8.11 24.45 0.72
N PHE A 194 6.86 24.02 0.58
CA PHE A 194 6.35 22.78 1.16
C PHE A 194 6.43 21.58 0.19
N TYR A 195 7.22 21.70 -0.88
CA TYR A 195 7.35 20.65 -1.88
C TYR A 195 8.15 19.46 -1.34
N GLU A 196 7.50 18.29 -1.31
CA GLU A 196 8.10 17.03 -0.88
C GLU A 196 8.71 16.28 -2.07
N LYS A 197 10.03 16.04 -2.01
CA LYS A 197 10.75 15.26 -3.03
C LYS A 197 10.59 13.75 -2.80
N PRO A 198 10.54 12.94 -3.87
CA PRO A 198 10.52 11.49 -3.74
C PRO A 198 11.85 10.97 -3.18
N SER A 199 11.78 9.87 -2.42
CA SER A 199 12.94 9.23 -1.82
C SER A 199 12.71 7.75 -1.53
N VAL A 200 13.79 6.97 -1.50
CA VAL A 200 13.76 5.59 -1.02
C VAL A 200 13.96 5.61 0.50
N LEU A 201 13.00 5.09 1.26
CA LEU A 201 13.03 5.12 2.72
C LEU A 201 13.68 3.87 3.31
N SER A 202 13.46 2.73 2.67
CA SER A 202 14.04 1.45 3.11
C SER A 202 14.10 0.47 1.96
N GLU A 203 15.12 -0.37 2.01
CA GLU A 203 15.30 -1.50 1.13
C GLU A 203 15.98 -2.61 1.94
N ALA A 204 15.37 -3.79 1.98
CA ALA A 204 15.91 -4.93 2.71
C ALA A 204 15.42 -6.25 2.13
N VAL A 205 16.32 -7.22 2.07
CA VAL A 205 16.00 -8.63 1.79
C VAL A 205 16.15 -9.43 3.08
N ALA A 206 15.14 -10.24 3.37
CA ALA A 206 15.14 -11.10 4.54
C ALA A 206 14.57 -12.48 4.21
N PRO A 207 14.94 -13.52 4.98
CA PRO A 207 14.27 -14.80 4.91
C PRO A 207 12.76 -14.65 5.10
N SER A 208 11.98 -15.31 4.25
CA SER A 208 10.53 -15.33 4.35
C SER A 208 10.10 -15.95 5.67
N LYS A 209 9.07 -15.37 6.30
CA LYS A 209 8.48 -15.94 7.51
C LYS A 209 7.90 -17.32 7.18
N SER A 210 8.38 -18.35 7.87
CA SER A 210 7.79 -19.68 7.81
C SER A 210 6.70 -19.80 8.86
N TYR A 211 5.52 -20.26 8.45
CA TYR A 211 4.39 -20.56 9.33
C TYR A 211 4.30 -22.06 9.67
N ALA A 212 5.37 -22.82 9.40
CA ALA A 212 5.38 -24.26 9.57
C ALA A 212 5.09 -24.69 11.02
N LYS A 213 5.64 -23.96 12.00
CA LYS A 213 5.48 -24.31 13.42
C LYS A 213 4.05 -24.03 13.88
N GLU A 214 3.50 -22.90 13.47
CA GLU A 214 2.12 -22.48 13.72
C GLU A 214 1.12 -23.44 13.05
N ALA A 215 1.43 -23.90 11.84
CA ALA A 215 0.63 -24.88 11.11
C ALA A 215 0.60 -26.25 11.81
N ILE A 216 1.74 -26.72 12.31
CA ILE A 216 1.83 -27.98 13.06
C ILE A 216 1.05 -27.87 14.38
N ALA A 217 1.24 -26.78 15.13
CA ALA A 217 0.56 -26.57 16.40
C ALA A 217 -0.97 -26.49 16.24
N SER A 218 -1.45 -25.72 15.25
CA SER A 218 -2.88 -25.63 14.94
C SER A 218 -3.46 -26.97 14.48
N GLY A 219 -2.73 -27.73 13.66
CA GLY A 219 -3.14 -29.08 13.23
C GLY A 219 -3.23 -30.08 14.37
N LEU A 220 -2.33 -30.02 15.36
CA LEU A 220 -2.41 -30.86 16.56
C LEU A 220 -3.67 -30.56 17.37
N VAL A 221 -3.94 -29.27 17.65
CA VAL A 221 -5.13 -28.84 18.39
C VAL A 221 -6.40 -29.28 17.66
N LEU A 222 -6.48 -28.96 16.37
CA LEU A 222 -7.63 -29.30 15.53
C LEU A 222 -7.82 -30.82 15.43
N GLY A 223 -6.74 -31.59 15.35
CA GLY A 223 -6.79 -33.05 15.35
C GLY A 223 -7.31 -33.66 16.65
N VAL A 224 -6.96 -33.07 17.81
CA VAL A 224 -7.55 -33.50 19.10
C VAL A 224 -9.06 -33.22 19.11
N PHE A 225 -9.50 -32.02 18.71
CA PHE A 225 -10.92 -31.69 18.62
C PHE A 225 -11.69 -32.61 17.66
N LEU A 226 -11.15 -32.86 16.46
CA LEU A 226 -11.74 -33.79 15.50
C LEU A 226 -11.81 -35.21 16.03
N THR A 227 -10.82 -35.65 16.81
CA THR A 227 -10.84 -36.98 17.43
C THR A 227 -12.04 -37.14 18.35
N PHE A 228 -12.33 -36.12 19.17
CA PHE A 228 -13.52 -36.14 20.03
C PHE A 228 -14.81 -36.21 19.22
N ILE A 229 -14.97 -35.34 18.23
CA ILE A 229 -16.16 -35.34 17.36
C ILE A 229 -16.34 -36.68 16.66
N PHE A 230 -15.26 -37.21 16.09
CA PHE A 230 -15.26 -38.48 15.37
C PHE A 230 -15.62 -39.66 16.27
N LEU A 231 -15.09 -39.70 17.49
CA LEU A 231 -15.41 -40.76 18.44
C LEU A 231 -16.85 -40.67 18.97
N ILE A 232 -17.37 -39.45 19.17
CA ILE A 232 -18.78 -39.24 19.52
C ILE A 232 -19.68 -39.78 18.40
N LEU A 233 -19.41 -39.40 17.15
CA LEU A 233 -20.17 -39.85 15.98
C LEU A 233 -20.08 -41.37 15.79
N LEU A 234 -18.88 -41.95 15.91
CA LEU A 234 -18.69 -43.40 15.82
C LEU A 234 -19.48 -44.15 16.89
N LYS A 235 -19.47 -43.64 18.13
CA LYS A 235 -20.27 -44.25 19.19
C LYS A 235 -21.76 -44.13 18.89
N TYR A 236 -22.23 -42.96 18.47
CA TYR A 236 -23.62 -42.73 18.09
C TYR A 236 -24.08 -43.72 17.01
N VAL A 237 -23.28 -43.92 15.95
CA VAL A 237 -23.57 -44.91 14.89
C VAL A 237 -23.57 -46.33 15.44
N PHE A 238 -22.64 -46.68 16.33
CA PHE A 238 -22.56 -48.02 16.91
C PHE A 238 -23.75 -48.34 17.81
N ASP A 239 -24.16 -47.38 18.65
CA ASP A 239 -25.32 -47.51 19.53
C ASP A 239 -26.61 -47.56 18.70
N ALA A 240 -26.73 -46.76 17.64
CA ALA A 240 -27.86 -46.82 16.72
C ALA A 240 -27.97 -48.20 16.04
N ARG A 241 -26.86 -48.76 15.54
CA ARG A 241 -26.86 -50.12 14.96
C ARG A 241 -27.27 -51.19 15.96
N ARG A 242 -26.87 -51.06 17.22
CA ARG A 242 -27.19 -52.01 18.28
C ARG A 242 -28.66 -51.92 18.74
N TYR A 243 -29.31 -50.78 18.56
CA TYR A 243 -30.71 -50.58 18.95
C TYR A 243 -31.71 -51.00 17.85
N TYR A 244 -31.25 -51.08 16.59
CA TYR A 244 -32.04 -51.49 15.42
C TYR A 244 -31.75 -52.93 14.94
N GLN A 245 -30.94 -53.70 15.69
CA GLN A 245 -30.78 -55.15 15.58
C GLN A 245 -31.45 -55.84 16.77
#